data_AF-A0A1S3QY67-F1
#
_entry.id   AF-A0A1S3QY67-F1
#
_cell.length_a   1.000
_cell.length_b   1.000
_cell.length_c   1.000
_cell.angle_alpha   90.00
_cell.angle_beta   90.00
_cell.angle_gamma   90.00
#
_symmetry.space_group_name_H-M   'P 1'
#
loop_
_entity.id
_entity.type
_entity.pdbx_description
1 polymer ?
#
loop_
_entity_poly.entity_id
_entity_poly.type
_entity_poly.pdbx_seq_one_letter_code
_entity_poly.pdbx_strand_id
1 'polypeptide(L)'
;ADITFPTMVLTVAECNARGFNVQEQRSLDNTLKTFRMEVPFSDPVVFKEKRVEQGVTTFTLQLIYGLVVFPEYAPFSHSAVVDAVLLDIVPPSVTGNCDQENFHITVDYSNQEPFFVVLVGKRLLNHELAQQYLTEGDADFTITLPFSSPDAVFESVHSSSVRSRLDVALLNPYNNMTIKYFSLACSFLKTLTECFSNGTMTALAVKVESAPNLNPGQLTLSDPACGPTYSDDRFAYFHFTVNSCGTTRKFINNVMLYENEISLPDELEVKLNATTSSEDEYQLKVSCYYVVNITRTLAFLTRPRDNEPFAETGTGRLMVRMRLAQDASYNTFYQEEDYPVVKYLKQPLHFEVELTRSSDPKVALMLDHCWATLNEDRDSRPRWNLIING
;
A
#
# COMPACT_ATOMS: atom_id res chain seq x y z
N ALA A 1 -65.41 -39.27 35.61
CA ALA A 1 -64.45 -38.19 35.83
C ALA A 1 -64.84 -37.09 34.88
N ASP A 2 -65.03 -35.90 35.41
CA ASP A 2 -65.49 -34.74 34.64
C ASP A 2 -64.39 -33.69 34.65
N ILE A 3 -64.28 -32.93 33.56
CA ILE A 3 -63.27 -31.89 33.39
C ILE A 3 -64.02 -30.57 33.25
N THR A 4 -63.82 -29.70 34.23
CA THR A 4 -64.45 -28.38 34.26
C THR A 4 -63.46 -27.34 33.76
N PHE A 5 -63.85 -26.62 32.71
CA PHE A 5 -63.20 -25.42 32.21
C PHE A 5 -63.96 -24.18 32.69
N PRO A 6 -63.36 -22.97 32.64
CA PRO A 6 -64.05 -21.75 33.07
C PRO A 6 -65.36 -21.45 32.35
N THR A 7 -65.54 -21.97 31.12
CA THR A 7 -66.70 -21.72 30.28
C THR A 7 -67.68 -22.90 30.19
N MET A 8 -67.29 -24.12 30.59
CA MET A 8 -68.12 -25.31 30.44
C MET A 8 -67.59 -26.51 31.24
N VAL A 9 -68.45 -27.52 31.45
CA VAL A 9 -68.08 -28.82 32.03
C VAL A 9 -68.25 -29.89 30.97
N LEU A 10 -67.24 -30.76 30.81
CA LEU A 10 -67.26 -31.85 29.84
C LEU A 10 -66.90 -33.19 30.50
N THR A 11 -67.56 -34.26 30.09
CA THR A 11 -67.16 -35.63 30.39
C THR A 11 -65.94 -36.03 29.54
N VAL A 12 -65.21 -37.08 29.95
CA VAL A 12 -64.06 -37.61 29.17
C VAL A 12 -64.44 -37.97 27.73
N ALA A 13 -65.66 -38.50 27.52
CA ALA A 13 -66.14 -38.85 26.18
C ALA A 13 -66.37 -37.60 25.30
N GLU A 14 -66.92 -36.53 25.87
CA GLU A 14 -67.15 -35.26 25.17
C GLU A 14 -65.83 -34.53 24.88
N CYS A 15 -64.87 -34.57 25.80
CA CYS A 15 -63.51 -34.08 25.57
C CYS A 15 -62.84 -34.77 24.37
N ASN A 16 -62.96 -36.10 24.29
CA ASN A 16 -62.42 -36.86 23.15
C ASN A 16 -63.16 -36.57 21.84
N ALA A 17 -64.49 -36.39 21.88
CA ALA A 17 -65.27 -36.00 20.70
C ALA A 17 -64.91 -34.60 20.17
N ARG A 18 -64.47 -33.69 21.05
CA ARG A 18 -63.99 -32.34 20.70
C ARG A 18 -62.51 -32.30 20.27
N GLY A 19 -61.78 -33.41 20.44
CA GLY A 19 -60.37 -33.53 20.05
C GLY A 19 -59.35 -33.21 21.15
N PHE A 20 -59.74 -33.24 22.43
CA PHE A 20 -58.84 -32.96 23.57
C PHE A 20 -57.99 -34.16 24.05
N ASN A 21 -58.07 -35.29 23.34
CA ASN A 21 -57.29 -36.52 23.54
C ASN A 21 -56.94 -36.82 25.02
N VAL A 22 -57.94 -37.22 25.78
CA VAL A 22 -57.83 -37.61 27.19
C VAL A 22 -57.56 -39.12 27.29
N GLN A 23 -56.41 -39.49 27.84
CA GLN A 23 -55.96 -40.86 28.01
C GLN A 23 -55.71 -41.18 29.49
N GLU A 24 -56.21 -42.32 29.96
CA GLU A 24 -55.86 -42.92 31.26
C GLU A 24 -54.74 -43.95 31.05
N GLN A 25 -53.66 -43.82 31.80
CA GLN A 25 -52.57 -44.80 31.88
C GLN A 25 -52.47 -45.33 33.32
N ARG A 26 -52.18 -46.61 33.46
CA ARG A 26 -51.90 -47.23 34.77
C ARG A 26 -50.45 -47.64 34.86
N SER A 27 -49.84 -47.48 36.02
CA SER A 27 -48.49 -47.98 36.27
C SER A 27 -48.44 -49.51 36.22
N LEU A 28 -47.27 -50.08 35.94
CA LEU A 28 -47.09 -51.55 35.81
C LEU A 28 -47.51 -52.33 37.07
N ASP A 29 -47.39 -51.71 38.23
CA ASP A 29 -47.76 -52.24 39.55
C ASP A 29 -49.21 -51.93 39.94
N ASN A 30 -49.98 -51.24 39.07
CA ASN A 30 -51.39 -50.88 39.24
C ASN A 30 -51.68 -49.99 40.47
N THR A 31 -50.63 -49.37 41.04
CA THR A 31 -50.72 -48.49 42.22
C THR A 31 -51.03 -47.05 41.85
N LEU A 32 -50.63 -46.61 40.65
CA LEU A 32 -50.79 -45.24 40.16
C LEU A 32 -51.65 -45.21 38.90
N LYS A 33 -52.51 -44.19 38.84
CA LYS A 33 -53.25 -43.80 37.65
C LYS A 33 -52.79 -42.43 37.20
N THR A 34 -52.47 -42.30 35.92
CA THR A 34 -52.05 -41.06 35.28
C THR A 34 -53.05 -40.69 34.20
N PHE A 35 -53.46 -39.43 34.18
CA PHE A 35 -54.30 -38.88 33.12
C PHE A 35 -53.45 -37.95 32.26
N ARG A 36 -53.44 -38.18 30.94
CA ARG A 36 -52.83 -37.29 29.94
C ARG A 36 -53.95 -36.63 29.15
N MET A 37 -53.82 -35.34 28.89
CA MET A 37 -54.79 -34.56 28.14
C MET A 37 -54.04 -33.61 27.21
N GLU A 38 -54.53 -33.46 25.98
CA GLU A 38 -53.91 -32.61 24.95
C GLU A 38 -54.96 -31.68 24.36
N VAL A 39 -54.86 -30.38 24.65
CA VAL A 39 -55.82 -29.39 24.18
C VAL A 39 -55.18 -28.55 23.06
N PRO A 40 -55.83 -28.40 21.89
CA PRO A 40 -55.34 -27.52 20.83
C PRO A 40 -55.32 -26.05 21.26
N PHE A 41 -54.25 -25.32 20.95
CA PHE A 41 -54.14 -23.87 21.22
C PHE A 41 -55.21 -23.01 20.52
N SER A 42 -55.86 -23.55 19.49
CA SER A 42 -56.94 -22.89 18.77
C SER A 42 -58.30 -23.03 19.44
N ASP A 43 -58.45 -23.88 20.46
CA ASP A 43 -59.74 -24.09 21.11
C ASP A 43 -60.10 -22.90 22.04
N PRO A 44 -61.37 -22.44 22.05
CA PRO A 44 -61.82 -21.33 22.90
C PRO A 44 -61.61 -21.50 24.42
N VAL A 45 -61.36 -22.72 24.93
CA VAL A 45 -61.04 -22.92 26.36
C VAL A 45 -59.63 -22.48 26.74
N VAL A 46 -58.75 -22.28 25.76
CA VAL A 46 -57.39 -21.79 25.97
C VAL A 46 -57.40 -20.27 25.87
N PHE A 47 -57.12 -19.59 26.98
CA PHE A 47 -57.05 -18.13 26.99
C PHE A 47 -55.78 -17.67 26.32
N LYS A 48 -55.91 -16.76 25.35
CA LYS A 48 -54.79 -16.18 24.61
C LYS A 48 -54.58 -14.74 25.07
N GLU A 49 -53.43 -14.45 25.65
CA GLU A 49 -52.99 -13.10 25.99
C GLU A 49 -51.79 -12.71 25.13
N LYS A 50 -51.93 -11.66 24.30
CA LYS A 50 -50.83 -11.13 23.49
C LYS A 50 -50.21 -9.94 24.20
N ARG A 51 -48.97 -10.08 24.67
CA ARG A 51 -48.19 -8.99 25.27
C ARG A 51 -47.29 -8.39 24.21
N VAL A 52 -47.83 -7.37 23.52
CA VAL A 52 -47.17 -6.71 22.38
C VAL A 52 -45.81 -6.12 22.78
N GLU A 53 -45.71 -5.48 23.95
CA GLU A 53 -44.47 -4.90 24.46
C GLU A 53 -43.35 -5.91 24.72
N GLN A 54 -43.69 -7.19 24.90
CA GLN A 54 -42.73 -8.26 25.19
C GLN A 54 -42.52 -9.21 24.00
N GLY A 55 -43.23 -9.01 22.88
CA GLY A 55 -43.15 -9.90 21.71
C GLY A 55 -43.61 -11.34 22.00
N VAL A 56 -44.48 -11.51 23.00
CA VAL A 56 -44.85 -12.82 23.54
C VAL A 56 -46.37 -13.00 23.51
N THR A 57 -46.81 -14.16 23.06
CA THR A 57 -48.17 -14.64 23.26
C THR A 57 -48.17 -15.75 24.32
N THR A 58 -48.92 -15.53 25.40
CA THR A 58 -49.13 -16.52 26.45
C THR A 58 -50.47 -17.21 26.22
N PHE A 59 -50.45 -18.54 26.26
CA PHE A 59 -51.64 -19.39 26.22
C PHE A 59 -51.83 -20.02 27.60
N THR A 60 -52.96 -19.72 28.23
CA THR A 60 -53.29 -20.20 29.58
C THR A 60 -54.49 -21.13 29.49
N LEU A 61 -54.32 -22.36 29.97
CA LEU A 61 -55.38 -23.34 30.13
C LEU A 61 -55.66 -23.55 31.62
N GLN A 62 -56.88 -23.22 32.04
CA GLN A 62 -57.37 -23.47 33.39
C GLN A 62 -58.37 -24.62 33.36
N LEU A 63 -58.21 -25.59 34.25
CA LEU A 63 -59.11 -26.73 34.35
C LEU A 63 -59.19 -27.29 35.76
N ILE A 64 -60.32 -27.90 36.10
CA ILE A 64 -60.55 -28.59 37.35
C ILE A 64 -60.93 -30.03 37.03
N TYR A 65 -60.13 -30.98 37.53
CA TYR A 65 -60.41 -32.41 37.44
C TYR A 65 -61.38 -32.82 38.54
N GLY A 66 -62.57 -33.28 38.15
CA GLY A 66 -63.53 -33.95 39.01
C GLY A 66 -63.30 -35.46 39.01
N LEU A 67 -62.75 -35.98 40.09
CA LEU A 67 -62.46 -37.40 40.31
C LEU A 67 -63.41 -37.98 41.36
N VAL A 68 -63.61 -39.29 41.31
CA VAL A 68 -64.38 -40.02 42.32
C VAL A 68 -63.44 -41.04 42.95
N VAL A 69 -63.23 -40.92 44.26
CA VAL A 69 -62.33 -41.79 45.02
C VAL A 69 -63.08 -43.05 45.46
N PHE A 70 -62.48 -44.20 45.19
CA PHE A 70 -63.00 -45.52 45.59
C PHE A 70 -62.28 -46.04 46.84
N PRO A 71 -62.96 -46.82 47.72
CA PRO A 71 -64.34 -47.31 47.59
C PRO A 71 -65.44 -46.37 48.11
N GLU A 72 -65.11 -45.24 48.73
CA GLU A 72 -66.06 -44.36 49.41
C GLU A 72 -66.97 -43.57 48.47
N TYR A 73 -66.71 -43.63 47.15
CA TYR A 73 -67.37 -42.84 46.11
C TYR A 73 -67.38 -41.33 46.40
N ALA A 74 -66.37 -40.87 47.15
CA ALA A 74 -66.27 -39.48 47.55
C ALA A 74 -65.80 -38.62 46.36
N PRO A 75 -66.45 -37.47 46.07
CA PRO A 75 -65.98 -36.56 45.04
C PRO A 75 -64.69 -35.86 45.50
N PHE A 76 -63.71 -35.81 44.60
CA PHE A 76 -62.44 -35.12 44.80
C PHE A 76 -62.19 -34.19 43.61
N SER A 77 -61.83 -32.94 43.88
CA SER A 77 -61.56 -31.95 42.83
C SER A 77 -60.13 -31.44 42.92
N HIS A 78 -59.45 -31.35 41.79
CA HIS A 78 -58.09 -30.81 41.71
C HIS A 78 -58.00 -29.76 40.60
N SER A 79 -57.60 -28.54 40.96
CA SER A 79 -57.42 -27.44 40.00
C SER A 79 -56.01 -27.46 39.42
N ALA A 80 -55.89 -27.29 38.11
CA ALA A 80 -54.63 -27.16 37.40
C ALA A 80 -54.67 -25.95 36.45
N VAL A 81 -53.53 -25.27 36.36
CA VAL A 81 -53.31 -24.17 35.42
C VAL A 81 -52.03 -24.49 34.65
N VAL A 82 -52.13 -24.45 33.31
CA VAL A 82 -51.01 -24.72 32.41
C VAL A 82 -50.79 -23.49 31.54
N ASP A 83 -49.59 -22.94 31.62
CA ASP A 83 -49.17 -21.81 30.78
C ASP A 83 -48.17 -22.31 29.73
N ALA A 84 -48.37 -21.87 28.49
CA ALA A 84 -47.43 -22.03 27.40
C ALA A 84 -47.12 -20.67 26.78
N VAL A 85 -45.83 -20.40 26.56
CA VAL A 85 -45.36 -19.10 26.09
C VAL A 85 -44.77 -19.26 24.70
N LEU A 86 -45.31 -18.53 23.72
CA LEU A 86 -44.79 -18.47 22.35
C LEU A 86 -44.17 -17.09 22.10
N LEU A 87 -42.94 -17.08 21.60
CA LEU A 87 -42.27 -15.87 21.12
C LEU A 87 -42.77 -15.56 19.70
N ASP A 88 -43.55 -14.49 19.53
CA ASP A 88 -44.12 -14.03 18.25
C ASP A 88 -43.14 -13.10 17.49
N ILE A 89 -41.84 -13.39 17.56
CA ILE A 89 -40.82 -12.54 16.95
C ILE A 89 -40.53 -13.08 15.54
N VAL A 90 -41.09 -12.43 14.51
CA VAL A 90 -40.54 -12.54 13.16
C VAL A 90 -39.30 -11.66 13.13
N PRO A 91 -38.08 -12.22 13.10
CA PRO A 91 -36.88 -11.39 13.13
C PRO A 91 -36.79 -10.56 11.84
N PRO A 92 -36.33 -9.31 11.92
CA PRO A 92 -36.11 -8.49 10.75
C PRO A 92 -35.16 -9.18 9.77
N SER A 93 -35.45 -9.04 8.47
CA SER A 93 -34.63 -9.58 7.41
C SER A 93 -33.75 -8.49 6.81
N VAL A 94 -32.53 -8.85 6.43
CA VAL A 94 -31.58 -7.93 5.81
C VAL A 94 -31.12 -8.56 4.52
N THR A 95 -31.25 -7.82 3.43
CA THR A 95 -30.81 -8.21 2.09
C THR A 95 -29.99 -7.08 1.48
N GLY A 96 -29.24 -7.38 0.44
CA GLY A 96 -28.50 -6.33 -0.24
C GLY A 96 -27.95 -6.72 -1.60
N ASN A 97 -27.67 -5.70 -2.40
CA ASN A 97 -27.03 -5.81 -3.70
C ASN A 97 -26.09 -4.60 -3.92
N CYS A 98 -25.36 -4.61 -5.02
CA CYS A 98 -24.46 -3.52 -5.38
C CYS A 98 -24.70 -3.09 -6.82
N ASP A 99 -24.59 -1.79 -7.07
CA ASP A 99 -24.50 -1.24 -8.41
C ASP A 99 -23.03 -0.97 -8.79
N GLN A 100 -22.76 -0.03 -9.70
CA GLN A 100 -21.42 0.33 -10.14
C GLN A 100 -20.59 1.11 -9.11
N GLU A 101 -21.24 1.78 -8.15
CA GLU A 101 -20.60 2.70 -7.19
C GLU A 101 -21.11 2.56 -5.75
N ASN A 102 -22.28 1.97 -5.53
CA ASN A 102 -22.97 1.94 -4.24
C ASN A 102 -23.39 0.53 -3.81
N PHE A 103 -23.40 0.34 -2.50
CA PHE A 103 -24.12 -0.72 -1.81
C PHE A 103 -25.57 -0.29 -1.61
N HIS A 104 -26.49 -1.23 -1.78
CA HIS A 104 -27.91 -1.10 -1.46
C HIS A 104 -28.26 -2.17 -0.44
N ILE A 105 -28.53 -1.79 0.80
CA ILE A 105 -28.90 -2.71 1.88
C ILE A 105 -30.34 -2.43 2.28
N THR A 106 -31.22 -3.40 2.11
CA THR A 106 -32.64 -3.31 2.47
C THR A 106 -32.90 -4.07 3.76
N VAL A 107 -33.47 -3.38 4.74
CA VAL A 107 -33.90 -3.94 6.02
C VAL A 107 -35.42 -3.98 6.03
N ASP A 108 -35.98 -5.19 6.02
CA ASP A 108 -37.41 -5.43 6.11
C ASP A 108 -37.77 -5.81 7.55
N TYR A 109 -38.67 -5.04 8.15
CA TYR A 109 -39.17 -5.22 9.51
C TYR A 109 -40.67 -5.55 9.56
N SER A 110 -41.30 -5.80 8.41
CA SER A 110 -42.61 -6.46 8.26
C SER A 110 -43.70 -5.95 9.21
N ASN A 111 -43.93 -4.63 9.23
CA ASN A 111 -45.02 -3.94 9.96
C ASN A 111 -45.02 -4.10 11.50
N GLN A 112 -43.87 -4.37 12.13
CA GLN A 112 -43.69 -4.15 13.57
C GLN A 112 -43.00 -2.80 13.81
N GLU A 113 -43.31 -2.10 14.91
CA GLU A 113 -42.52 -0.91 15.28
C GLU A 113 -41.04 -1.31 15.39
N PRO A 114 -40.11 -0.60 14.73
CA PRO A 114 -38.71 -1.00 14.68
C PRO A 114 -38.09 -0.94 16.07
N PHE A 115 -37.93 -2.11 16.68
CA PHE A 115 -37.28 -2.29 17.99
C PHE A 115 -35.80 -2.67 17.83
N PHE A 116 -35.05 -1.89 17.05
CA PHE A 116 -33.62 -2.10 16.85
C PHE A 116 -32.92 -0.79 16.48
N VAL A 117 -31.62 -0.73 16.76
CA VAL A 117 -30.73 0.28 16.21
C VAL A 117 -29.84 -0.36 15.14
N VAL A 118 -29.53 0.38 14.09
CA VAL A 118 -28.71 -0.10 12.99
C VAL A 118 -27.27 0.36 13.19
N LEU A 119 -26.32 -0.57 13.15
CA LEU A 119 -24.90 -0.31 13.09
C LEU A 119 -24.42 -0.56 11.65
N VAL A 120 -23.86 0.46 11.01
CA VAL A 120 -23.29 0.37 9.67
C VAL A 120 -21.78 0.51 9.77
N GLY A 121 -21.04 -0.53 9.40
CA GLY A 121 -19.61 -0.64 9.64
C GLY A 121 -19.30 -0.54 11.14
N LYS A 122 -18.79 0.62 11.55
CA LYS A 122 -18.44 0.92 12.96
C LYS A 122 -19.29 2.03 13.58
N ARG A 123 -20.25 2.59 12.83
CA ARG A 123 -21.02 3.76 13.23
C ARG A 123 -22.50 3.43 13.39
N LEU A 124 -23.08 3.88 14.49
CA LEU A 124 -24.52 3.80 14.69
C LEU A 124 -25.22 4.74 13.71
N LEU A 125 -26.27 4.24 13.08
CA LEU A 125 -27.12 5.01 12.20
C LEU A 125 -27.85 6.07 13.03
N ASN A 126 -27.41 7.32 12.89
CA ASN A 126 -28.02 8.48 13.55
C ASN A 126 -28.92 9.25 12.57
N HIS A 127 -29.62 10.26 13.08
CA HIS A 127 -30.55 11.04 12.28
C HIS A 127 -29.89 11.75 11.07
N GLU A 128 -28.65 12.22 11.22
CA GLU A 128 -27.91 12.86 10.13
C GLU A 128 -27.56 11.86 9.01
N LEU A 129 -27.11 10.66 9.35
CA LEU A 129 -26.81 9.61 8.37
C LEU A 129 -28.07 9.16 7.64
N ALA A 130 -29.17 9.02 8.38
CA ALA A 130 -30.45 8.59 7.82
C ALA A 130 -30.95 9.61 6.78
N GLN A 131 -30.84 10.91 7.04
CA GLN A 131 -31.26 11.94 6.07
C GLN A 131 -30.51 11.89 4.74
N GLN A 132 -29.25 11.44 4.74
CA GLN A 132 -28.39 11.46 3.57
C GLN A 132 -28.43 10.16 2.75
N TYR A 133 -28.58 9.01 3.41
CA TYR A 133 -28.34 7.70 2.80
C TYR A 133 -29.50 6.72 2.92
N LEU A 134 -30.57 7.08 3.62
CA LEU A 134 -31.69 6.18 3.88
C LEU A 134 -32.91 6.59 3.06
N THR A 135 -33.53 5.59 2.44
CA THR A 135 -34.82 5.72 1.76
C THR A 135 -35.83 4.87 2.53
N GLU A 136 -36.84 5.51 3.11
CA GLU A 136 -37.91 4.85 3.86
C GLU A 136 -39.00 4.32 2.91
N GLY A 137 -39.44 3.09 3.16
CA GLY A 137 -40.67 2.51 2.62
C GLY A 137 -41.70 2.31 3.73
N ASP A 138 -42.81 1.63 3.42
CA ASP A 138 -43.90 1.42 4.39
C ASP A 138 -43.54 0.38 5.47
N ALA A 139 -42.79 -0.66 5.11
CA ALA A 139 -42.41 -1.76 6.00
C ALA A 139 -40.91 -2.16 5.91
N ASP A 140 -40.14 -1.35 5.19
CA ASP A 140 -38.72 -1.52 4.96
C ASP A 140 -38.02 -0.17 4.86
N PHE A 141 -36.69 -0.19 4.94
CA PHE A 141 -35.88 0.94 4.52
C PHE A 141 -34.63 0.44 3.80
N THR A 142 -34.13 1.25 2.87
CA THR A 142 -32.91 0.95 2.11
C THR A 142 -31.81 1.95 2.44
N ILE A 143 -30.65 1.43 2.82
CA ILE A 143 -29.41 2.19 3.04
C ILE A 143 -28.59 2.13 1.75
N THR A 144 -28.33 3.30 1.17
CA THR A 144 -27.50 3.46 -0.05
C THR A 144 -26.19 4.15 0.32
N LEU A 145 -25.06 3.47 0.16
CA LEU A 145 -23.75 4.00 0.52
C LEU A 145 -22.72 3.74 -0.58
N PRO A 146 -21.86 4.73 -0.92
CA PRO A 146 -20.81 4.51 -1.90
C PRO A 146 -19.78 3.51 -1.38
N PHE A 147 -19.13 2.79 -2.29
CA PHE A 147 -18.08 1.83 -1.93
C PHE A 147 -16.90 2.48 -1.20
N SER A 148 -16.70 3.78 -1.42
CA SER A 148 -15.69 4.60 -0.75
C SER A 148 -16.14 5.17 0.59
N SER A 149 -17.34 4.83 1.09
CA SER A 149 -17.84 5.29 2.40
C SER A 149 -16.87 4.92 3.54
N PRO A 150 -16.65 5.78 4.55
CA PRO A 150 -15.81 5.47 5.72
C PRO A 150 -16.31 4.26 6.52
N ASP A 151 -17.59 3.90 6.38
CA ASP A 151 -18.19 2.74 7.05
C ASP A 151 -17.92 1.41 6.31
N ALA A 152 -17.39 1.47 5.07
CA ALA A 152 -17.02 0.30 4.28
C ALA A 152 -15.52 0.01 4.38
N VAL A 153 -15.15 -1.27 4.28
CA VAL A 153 -13.76 -1.73 4.28
C VAL A 153 -13.36 -2.24 2.90
N PHE A 154 -12.07 -2.20 2.59
CA PHE A 154 -11.52 -2.77 1.36
C PHE A 154 -10.93 -4.15 1.67
N GLU A 155 -11.42 -5.19 0.99
CA GLU A 155 -10.89 -6.55 1.16
C GLU A 155 -9.66 -6.76 0.29
N SER A 156 -9.72 -6.32 -0.97
CA SER A 156 -8.65 -6.52 -1.93
C SER A 156 -8.68 -5.48 -3.05
N VAL A 157 -7.52 -5.30 -3.69
CA VAL A 157 -7.34 -4.42 -4.83
C VAL A 157 -6.89 -5.25 -6.03
N HIS A 158 -7.51 -4.99 -7.18
CA HIS A 158 -7.11 -5.55 -8.47
C HIS A 158 -6.82 -4.43 -9.47
N SER A 159 -6.29 -4.78 -10.63
CA SER A 159 -5.83 -3.81 -11.64
C SER A 159 -6.89 -2.82 -12.13
N SER A 160 -8.17 -3.21 -12.13
CA SER A 160 -9.29 -2.40 -12.64
C SER A 160 -10.52 -2.42 -11.74
N SER A 161 -10.40 -3.01 -10.55
CA SER A 161 -11.51 -3.11 -9.62
C SER A 161 -11.03 -3.14 -8.18
N VAL A 162 -11.85 -2.63 -7.28
CA VAL A 162 -11.64 -2.71 -5.84
C VAL A 162 -12.74 -3.54 -5.23
N ARG A 163 -12.38 -4.52 -4.40
CA ARG A 163 -13.33 -5.31 -3.63
C ARG A 163 -13.57 -4.64 -2.28
N SER A 164 -14.80 -4.23 -2.04
CA SER A 164 -15.20 -3.57 -0.80
C SER A 164 -16.32 -4.35 -0.12
N ARG A 165 -16.32 -4.35 1.21
CA ARG A 165 -17.32 -4.99 2.05
C ARG A 165 -17.97 -3.97 2.97
N LEU A 166 -19.29 -4.09 3.10
CA LEU A 166 -20.10 -3.35 4.05
C LEU A 166 -20.74 -4.32 5.03
N ASP A 167 -20.51 -4.08 6.32
CA ASP A 167 -21.07 -4.87 7.41
C ASP A 167 -22.22 -4.09 8.06
N VAL A 168 -23.35 -4.73 8.29
CA VAL A 168 -24.53 -4.14 8.91
C VAL A 168 -25.02 -5.05 10.03
N ALA A 169 -25.28 -4.47 11.20
CA ALA A 169 -25.82 -5.19 12.34
C ALA A 169 -27.07 -4.48 12.90
N LEU A 170 -28.09 -5.27 13.20
CA LEU A 170 -29.28 -4.83 13.94
C LEU A 170 -29.06 -5.19 15.41
N LEU A 171 -29.05 -4.18 16.27
CA LEU A 171 -28.77 -4.33 17.70
C LEU A 171 -30.02 -4.03 18.52
N ASN A 172 -30.21 -4.78 19.60
CA ASN A 172 -31.23 -4.49 20.60
C ASN A 172 -30.82 -3.23 21.40
N PRO A 173 -31.69 -2.22 21.50
CA PRO A 173 -31.34 -0.92 22.09
C PRO A 173 -31.06 -0.96 23.60
N TYR A 174 -31.51 -1.99 24.33
CA TYR A 174 -31.34 -2.04 25.79
C TYR A 174 -30.10 -2.81 26.24
N ASN A 175 -29.73 -3.86 25.53
CA ASN A 175 -28.63 -4.75 25.92
C ASN A 175 -27.52 -4.87 24.87
N ASN A 176 -27.63 -4.12 23.76
CA ASN A 176 -26.69 -4.14 22.64
C ASN A 176 -26.43 -5.52 22.04
N MET A 177 -27.32 -6.50 22.25
CA MET A 177 -27.18 -7.81 21.63
C MET A 177 -27.50 -7.72 20.13
N THR A 178 -26.70 -8.41 19.32
CA THR A 178 -26.92 -8.50 17.88
C THR A 178 -28.14 -9.36 17.58
N ILE A 179 -29.21 -8.74 17.09
CA ILE A 179 -30.43 -9.40 16.59
C ILE A 179 -30.12 -10.05 15.24
N LYS A 180 -29.45 -9.32 14.36
CA LYS A 180 -29.08 -9.77 13.03
C LYS A 180 -27.75 -9.17 12.60
N TYR A 181 -26.91 -9.96 11.96
CA TYR A 181 -25.69 -9.52 11.28
C TYR A 181 -25.80 -9.85 9.79
N PHE A 182 -25.37 -8.92 8.95
CA PHE A 182 -25.35 -9.05 7.50
C PHE A 182 -24.06 -8.44 6.96
N SER A 183 -23.49 -9.07 5.93
CA SER A 183 -22.26 -8.60 5.30
C SER A 183 -22.38 -8.77 3.79
N LEU A 184 -22.01 -7.73 3.04
CA LEU A 184 -22.08 -7.71 1.59
C LEU A 184 -20.73 -7.25 1.03
N ALA A 185 -20.10 -8.12 0.23
CA ALA A 185 -18.84 -7.83 -0.44
C ALA A 185 -19.03 -7.80 -1.96
N CYS A 186 -18.61 -6.69 -2.58
CA CYS A 186 -18.78 -6.43 -4.00
C CYS A 186 -17.49 -5.92 -4.63
N SER A 187 -17.33 -6.16 -5.94
CA SER A 187 -16.19 -5.68 -6.72
C SER A 187 -16.64 -4.51 -7.60
N PHE A 188 -16.13 -3.32 -7.30
CA PHE A 188 -16.46 -2.08 -8.00
C PHE A 188 -15.38 -1.78 -9.04
N LEU A 189 -15.78 -1.43 -10.26
CA LEU A 189 -14.84 -1.06 -11.32
C LEU A 189 -14.27 0.32 -11.01
N LYS A 190 -12.98 0.36 -10.65
CA LYS A 190 -12.28 1.59 -10.33
C LYS A 190 -10.81 1.46 -10.72
N THR A 191 -10.35 2.38 -11.55
CA THR A 191 -8.93 2.55 -11.86
C THR A 191 -8.26 3.31 -10.73
N LEU A 192 -7.33 2.67 -10.03
CA LEU A 192 -6.54 3.30 -8.99
C LEU A 192 -5.26 3.95 -9.52
N THR A 193 -4.90 3.68 -10.77
CA THR A 193 -3.74 4.30 -11.42
C THR A 193 -4.20 4.96 -12.72
N GLU A 194 -3.86 6.24 -12.88
CA GLU A 194 -4.13 6.97 -14.13
C GLU A 194 -2.81 7.41 -14.78
N CYS A 195 -2.76 7.25 -16.10
CA CYS A 195 -1.57 7.47 -16.91
C CYS A 195 -1.85 8.58 -17.92
N PHE A 196 -1.19 9.73 -17.76
CA PHE A 196 -1.41 10.89 -18.61
C PHE A 196 -0.36 10.97 -19.72
N SER A 197 -0.75 11.44 -20.90
CA SER A 197 0.13 11.53 -22.09
C SER A 197 1.30 12.52 -21.94
N ASN A 198 1.23 13.42 -20.95
CA ASN A 198 2.32 14.35 -20.60
C ASN A 198 3.42 13.68 -19.75
N GLY A 199 3.28 12.39 -19.41
CA GLY A 199 4.23 11.66 -18.56
C GLY A 199 3.96 11.82 -17.06
N THR A 200 2.79 12.32 -16.66
CA THR A 200 2.31 12.26 -15.27
C THR A 200 1.64 10.91 -15.01
N MET A 201 1.93 10.34 -13.84
CA MET A 201 1.25 9.17 -13.28
C MET A 201 0.62 9.56 -11.94
N THR A 202 -0.61 9.09 -11.72
CA THR A 202 -1.28 9.21 -10.43
C THR A 202 -1.66 7.83 -9.93
N ALA A 203 -1.56 7.62 -8.63
CA ALA A 203 -1.91 6.36 -8.00
C ALA A 203 -2.62 6.58 -6.68
N LEU A 204 -3.68 5.82 -6.44
CA LEU A 204 -4.43 5.80 -5.19
C LEU A 204 -4.18 4.47 -4.48
N ALA A 205 -3.37 4.52 -3.43
CA ALA A 205 -3.22 3.40 -2.52
C ALA A 205 -4.37 3.41 -1.51
N VAL A 206 -4.95 2.24 -1.25
CA VAL A 206 -6.06 2.06 -0.32
C VAL A 206 -5.65 1.13 0.82
N LYS A 207 -6.07 1.46 2.03
CA LYS A 207 -5.90 0.59 3.20
C LYS A 207 -6.85 -0.59 3.12
N VAL A 208 -6.29 -1.79 3.08
CA VAL A 208 -7.04 -3.06 3.05
C VAL A 208 -7.20 -3.64 4.46
N GLU A 209 -8.24 -4.44 4.67
CA GLU A 209 -8.57 -5.06 5.96
C GLU A 209 -7.46 -5.97 6.49
N SER A 210 -6.72 -6.65 5.58
CA SER A 210 -5.57 -7.48 5.95
C SER A 210 -4.41 -6.68 6.54
N ALA A 211 -4.39 -5.35 6.38
CA ALA A 211 -3.35 -4.48 6.92
C ALA A 211 -3.97 -3.42 7.86
N PRO A 212 -4.54 -3.82 9.02
CA PRO A 212 -5.31 -2.93 9.89
C PRO A 212 -4.47 -1.83 10.54
N ASN A 213 -3.17 -2.09 10.75
CA ASN A 213 -2.24 -1.14 11.36
C ASN A 213 -1.54 -0.23 10.33
N LEU A 214 -1.80 -0.44 9.03
CA LEU A 214 -1.21 0.40 7.99
C LEU A 214 -1.67 1.85 8.15
N ASN A 215 -0.71 2.77 8.13
CA ASN A 215 -0.97 4.19 7.99
C ASN A 215 -0.65 4.59 6.53
N PRO A 216 -1.66 4.90 5.70
CA PRO A 216 -1.43 5.27 4.30
C PRO A 216 -0.48 6.46 4.14
N GLY A 217 -0.43 7.39 5.10
CA GLY A 217 0.43 8.57 5.04
C GLY A 217 1.93 8.26 5.19
N GLN A 218 2.28 7.05 5.59
CA GLN A 218 3.66 6.57 5.72
C GLN A 218 4.14 5.78 4.50
N LEU A 219 3.26 5.52 3.53
CA LEU A 219 3.63 4.86 2.30
C LEU A 219 4.54 5.75 1.46
N THR A 220 5.46 5.15 0.72
CA THR A 220 6.32 5.83 -0.24
C THR A 220 6.32 5.10 -1.57
N LEU A 221 6.72 5.79 -2.64
CA LEU A 221 7.12 5.13 -3.88
C LEU A 221 8.46 4.41 -3.68
N SER A 222 8.98 3.78 -4.73
CA SER A 222 10.29 3.09 -4.69
C SER A 222 11.45 4.00 -4.25
N ASP A 223 11.32 5.32 -4.40
CA ASP A 223 12.18 6.31 -3.73
C ASP A 223 11.52 6.76 -2.41
N PRO A 224 12.12 6.47 -1.24
CA PRO A 224 11.57 6.85 0.06
C PRO A 224 11.39 8.36 0.26
N ALA A 225 12.06 9.20 -0.53
CA ALA A 225 11.84 10.64 -0.50
C ALA A 225 10.49 11.05 -1.12
N CYS A 226 9.84 10.16 -1.87
CA CYS A 226 8.57 10.41 -2.53
C CYS A 226 7.39 9.81 -1.75
N GLY A 227 6.83 10.60 -0.83
CA GLY A 227 5.57 10.30 -0.13
C GLY A 227 4.31 10.73 -0.90
N PRO A 228 3.11 10.49 -0.32
CA PRO A 228 1.85 10.87 -0.92
C PRO A 228 1.65 12.39 -0.93
N THR A 229 0.98 12.89 -1.96
CA THR A 229 0.57 14.29 -2.06
C THR A 229 -0.60 14.60 -1.14
N TYR A 230 -1.49 13.63 -0.94
CA TYR A 230 -2.61 13.70 -0.02
C TYR A 230 -2.80 12.33 0.64
N SER A 231 -3.14 12.31 1.92
CA SER A 231 -3.44 11.08 2.63
C SER A 231 -4.46 11.31 3.73
N ASP A 232 -5.24 10.27 4.01
CA ASP A 232 -6.06 10.14 5.21
C ASP A 232 -5.88 8.73 5.82
N ASP A 233 -6.76 8.33 6.74
CA ASP A 233 -6.70 7.04 7.42
C ASP A 233 -7.00 5.83 6.52
N ARG A 234 -7.43 6.06 5.27
CA ARG A 234 -7.89 5.03 4.32
C ARG A 234 -7.21 5.09 2.96
N PHE A 235 -6.71 6.25 2.55
CA PHE A 235 -6.22 6.51 1.22
C PHE A 235 -4.89 7.26 1.26
N ALA A 236 -4.02 6.96 0.31
CA ALA A 236 -2.84 7.74 0.00
C ALA A 236 -2.77 7.98 -1.50
N TYR A 237 -2.79 9.26 -1.89
CA TYR A 237 -2.76 9.70 -3.28
C TYR A 237 -1.37 10.17 -3.66
N PHE A 238 -0.83 9.55 -4.70
CA PHE A 238 0.49 9.83 -5.24
C PHE A 238 0.36 10.54 -6.58
N HIS A 239 1.20 11.56 -6.76
CA HIS A 239 1.34 12.29 -8.02
C HIS A 239 2.83 12.39 -8.35
N PHE A 240 3.25 11.77 -9.44
CA PHE A 240 4.65 11.71 -9.83
C PHE A 240 4.81 11.64 -11.35
N THR A 241 6.02 11.87 -11.84
CA THR A 241 6.31 11.74 -13.27
C THR A 241 6.91 10.39 -13.57
N VAL A 242 6.75 9.92 -14.82
CA VAL A 242 7.29 8.64 -15.30
C VAL A 242 8.81 8.51 -15.19
N ASN A 243 9.55 9.61 -14.96
CA ASN A 243 11.01 9.63 -14.85
C ASN A 243 11.51 9.98 -13.43
N SER A 244 10.64 10.00 -12.42
CA SER A 244 10.99 10.37 -11.03
C SER A 244 10.67 9.24 -10.04
N CYS A 245 11.03 9.44 -8.77
CA CYS A 245 10.62 8.59 -7.64
C CYS A 245 10.95 7.10 -7.80
N GLY A 246 12.09 6.78 -8.42
CA GLY A 246 12.51 5.39 -8.65
C GLY A 246 11.71 4.65 -9.74
N THR A 247 10.90 5.34 -10.55
CA THR A 247 10.10 4.70 -11.61
C THR A 247 11.02 4.01 -12.63
N THR A 248 10.75 2.73 -12.89
CA THR A 248 11.50 1.94 -13.87
C THR A 248 10.80 1.97 -15.22
N ARG A 249 11.57 1.96 -16.31
CA ARG A 249 11.06 1.96 -17.68
C ARG A 249 11.54 0.72 -18.43
N LYS A 250 10.60 0.02 -19.08
CA LYS A 250 10.85 -1.14 -19.95
C LYS A 250 10.25 -0.89 -21.32
N PHE A 251 10.91 -1.38 -22.36
CA PHE A 251 10.38 -1.39 -23.73
C PHE A 251 9.91 -2.79 -24.07
N ILE A 252 8.62 -2.95 -24.36
CA ILE A 252 8.01 -4.21 -24.78
C ILE A 252 7.36 -3.98 -26.14
N ASN A 253 7.99 -4.48 -27.20
CA ASN A 253 7.59 -4.22 -28.59
C ASN A 253 7.48 -2.71 -28.87
N ASN A 254 6.28 -2.22 -29.19
CA ASN A 254 5.98 -0.80 -29.46
C ASN A 254 5.34 -0.08 -28.27
N VAL A 255 5.52 -0.59 -27.05
CA VAL A 255 4.95 -0.04 -25.81
C VAL A 255 6.06 0.24 -24.81
N MET A 256 6.07 1.44 -24.25
CA MET A 256 6.84 1.79 -23.07
C MET A 256 6.02 1.46 -21.82
N LEU A 257 6.53 0.54 -21.01
CA LEU A 257 5.98 0.20 -19.71
C LEU A 257 6.76 0.95 -18.64
N TYR A 258 6.05 1.75 -17.85
CA TYR A 258 6.57 2.39 -16.65
C TYR A 258 5.99 1.70 -15.42
N GLU A 259 6.85 1.29 -14.49
CA GLU A 259 6.47 0.59 -13.27
C GLU A 259 7.06 1.31 -12.05
N ASN A 260 6.25 1.41 -10.99
CA ASN A 260 6.67 1.84 -9.67
C ASN A 260 5.95 0.97 -8.62
N GLU A 261 6.34 1.10 -7.37
CA GLU A 261 5.84 0.33 -6.26
C GLU A 261 5.57 1.25 -5.08
N ILE A 262 4.41 1.09 -4.46
CA ILE A 262 4.02 1.78 -3.24
C ILE A 262 4.09 0.78 -2.08
N SER A 263 4.94 1.06 -1.11
CA SER A 263 5.20 0.21 0.05
C SER A 263 5.56 1.06 1.27
N LEU A 264 5.75 0.40 2.42
CA LEU A 264 6.36 1.05 3.58
C LEU A 264 7.88 1.12 3.39
N PRO A 265 8.56 2.18 3.87
CA PRO A 265 10.02 2.21 3.88
C PRO A 265 10.60 1.08 4.75
N ASP A 266 11.71 0.47 4.32
CA ASP A 266 12.36 -0.68 4.98
C ASP A 266 12.53 -0.51 6.50
N GLU A 267 12.96 0.68 6.96
CA GLU A 267 13.16 0.96 8.39
C GLU A 267 11.84 0.89 9.20
N LEU A 268 10.75 1.34 8.60
CA LEU A 268 9.42 1.33 9.22
C LEU A 268 8.83 -0.07 9.19
N GLU A 269 9.06 -0.81 8.11
CA GLU A 269 8.61 -2.19 7.95
C GLU A 269 9.26 -3.11 8.99
N VAL A 270 10.57 -3.02 9.19
CA VAL A 270 11.30 -3.76 10.23
C VAL A 270 10.75 -3.45 11.63
N LYS A 271 10.40 -2.18 11.89
CA LYS A 271 9.83 -1.76 13.17
C LYS A 271 8.42 -2.32 13.37
N LEU A 272 7.59 -2.31 12.33
CA LEU A 272 6.23 -2.84 12.37
C LEU A 272 6.26 -4.36 12.60
N ASN A 273 7.07 -5.09 11.85
CA ASN A 273 7.25 -6.54 11.99
C ASN A 273 7.82 -6.94 13.36
N ALA A 274 8.59 -6.07 14.02
CA ALA A 274 9.06 -6.28 15.39
C ALA A 274 7.96 -6.07 16.45
N THR A 275 6.89 -5.32 16.15
CA THR A 275 5.79 -5.04 17.07
C THR A 275 4.54 -5.87 16.82
N THR A 276 4.30 -6.28 15.58
CA THR A 276 3.17 -7.12 15.17
C THR A 276 3.68 -8.46 14.68
N SER A 277 3.20 -9.58 15.24
CA SER A 277 3.57 -10.94 14.80
C SER A 277 3.01 -11.33 13.42
N SER A 278 2.68 -10.35 12.58
CA SER A 278 2.10 -10.52 11.25
C SER A 278 3.17 -10.14 10.22
N GLU A 279 3.54 -11.08 9.36
CA GLU A 279 4.43 -10.88 8.20
C GLU A 279 3.68 -10.21 7.02
N ASP A 280 2.75 -9.30 7.30
CA ASP A 280 1.86 -8.75 6.26
C ASP A 280 2.53 -7.54 5.59
N GLU A 281 3.32 -7.81 4.55
CA GLU A 281 3.96 -6.80 3.69
C GLU A 281 2.90 -6.14 2.78
N TYR A 282 2.63 -4.85 2.99
CA TYR A 282 1.78 -4.09 2.07
C TYR A 282 2.60 -3.60 0.88
N GLN A 283 2.29 -4.15 -0.30
CA GLN A 283 2.94 -3.79 -1.55
C GLN A 283 1.91 -3.56 -2.66
N LEU A 284 1.90 -2.36 -3.24
CA LEU A 284 1.03 -2.01 -4.36
C LEU A 284 1.86 -1.63 -5.58
N LYS A 285 1.87 -2.51 -6.57
CA LYS A 285 2.56 -2.26 -7.84
C LYS A 285 1.69 -1.44 -8.79
N VAL A 286 2.24 -0.35 -9.31
CA VAL A 286 1.58 0.55 -10.25
C VAL A 286 2.27 0.49 -11.61
N SER A 287 1.49 0.51 -12.69
CA SER A 287 2.03 0.30 -14.04
C SER A 287 1.24 1.08 -15.09
N CYS A 288 1.97 1.77 -15.97
CA CYS A 288 1.42 2.55 -17.07
C CYS A 288 2.03 2.11 -18.41
N TYR A 289 1.16 1.91 -19.40
CA TYR A 289 1.53 1.49 -20.75
C TYR A 289 1.35 2.64 -21.73
N TYR A 290 2.42 3.05 -22.39
CA TYR A 290 2.40 4.12 -23.40
C TYR A 290 2.78 3.55 -24.77
N VAL A 291 1.87 3.65 -25.74
CA VAL A 291 2.13 3.23 -27.11
C VAL A 291 3.08 4.22 -27.79
N VAL A 292 4.18 3.72 -28.34
CA VAL A 292 5.17 4.52 -29.05
C VAL A 292 4.73 4.72 -30.50
N ASN A 293 3.87 5.70 -30.77
CA ASN A 293 3.42 5.96 -32.14
C ASN A 293 4.48 6.71 -32.99
N ILE A 294 5.39 7.46 -32.36
CA ILE A 294 6.41 8.26 -33.06
C ILE A 294 7.73 8.19 -32.27
N THR A 295 8.73 7.50 -32.81
CA THR A 295 10.11 7.60 -32.33
C THR A 295 10.72 8.91 -32.81
N ARG A 296 10.65 9.96 -31.99
CA ARG A 296 11.48 11.16 -32.18
C ARG A 296 12.86 10.87 -31.60
N THR A 297 13.72 10.26 -32.41
CA THR A 297 15.11 10.03 -32.02
C THR A 297 15.83 11.38 -31.94
N LEU A 298 16.07 11.88 -30.74
CA LEU A 298 17.07 12.92 -30.51
C LEU A 298 18.43 12.27 -30.64
N ALA A 299 18.99 12.30 -31.85
CA ALA A 299 20.39 11.97 -32.06
C ALA A 299 21.23 13.06 -31.38
N PHE A 300 21.73 12.78 -30.18
CA PHE A 300 22.86 13.50 -29.62
C PHE A 300 24.10 13.10 -30.40
N LEU A 301 24.29 13.74 -31.55
CA LEU A 301 25.59 13.77 -32.20
C LEU A 301 26.46 14.73 -31.38
N THR A 302 27.11 14.21 -30.34
CA THR A 302 28.24 14.93 -29.75
C THR A 302 29.28 15.03 -30.85
N ARG A 303 29.39 16.20 -31.50
CA ARG A 303 30.58 16.49 -32.29
C ARG A 303 31.76 16.33 -31.32
N PRO A 304 32.71 15.42 -31.60
CA PRO A 304 34.00 15.49 -30.94
C PRO A 304 34.48 16.93 -31.11
N ARG A 305 34.94 17.53 -30.02
CA ARG A 305 35.54 18.85 -30.09
C ARG A 305 36.78 18.70 -30.98
N ASP A 306 36.74 19.23 -32.21
CA ASP A 306 37.85 19.19 -33.19
C ASP A 306 39.14 19.92 -32.73
N ASN A 307 39.16 20.42 -31.49
CA ASN A 307 40.32 21.08 -30.92
C ASN A 307 40.98 20.12 -29.91
N GLU A 308 41.70 19.12 -30.44
CA GLU A 308 42.85 18.60 -29.70
C GLU A 308 43.85 19.76 -29.53
N PRO A 309 44.35 20.02 -28.31
CA PRO A 309 45.41 21.01 -28.13
C PRO A 309 46.66 20.54 -28.88
N PHE A 310 46.98 21.21 -29.98
CA PHE A 310 48.22 20.99 -30.72
C PHE A 310 49.38 21.68 -29.99
N ALA A 311 50.43 20.92 -29.66
CA ALA A 311 51.67 21.47 -29.13
C ALA A 311 52.50 22.05 -30.27
N GLU A 312 52.66 23.38 -30.28
CA GLU A 312 53.52 24.05 -31.25
C GLU A 312 54.99 23.77 -30.92
N THR A 313 55.78 23.32 -31.90
CA THR A 313 57.19 22.98 -31.68
C THR A 313 58.01 24.25 -31.49
N GLY A 314 58.39 24.56 -30.25
CA GLY A 314 59.29 25.67 -29.95
C GLY A 314 60.74 25.30 -30.25
N THR A 315 61.42 26.07 -31.09
CA THR A 315 62.87 25.93 -31.32
C THR A 315 63.65 26.83 -30.37
N GLY A 316 64.44 26.24 -29.47
CA GLY A 316 65.44 26.95 -28.66
C GLY A 316 66.85 26.78 -29.23
N ARG A 317 67.67 27.84 -29.22
CA ARG A 317 69.10 27.77 -29.57
C ARG A 317 69.94 27.90 -28.30
N LEU A 318 70.86 26.96 -28.09
CA LEU A 318 71.87 27.04 -27.05
C LEU A 318 72.98 28.00 -27.50
N MET A 319 73.31 29.00 -26.65
CA MET A 319 74.37 29.96 -26.94
C MET A 319 75.70 29.49 -26.36
N VAL A 320 76.68 29.29 -27.22
CA VAL A 320 78.04 28.88 -26.86
C VAL A 320 78.99 30.06 -27.05
N ARG A 321 79.97 30.21 -26.16
CA ARG A 321 81.04 31.21 -26.26
C ARG A 321 82.40 30.55 -26.07
N MET A 322 83.39 30.99 -26.86
CA MET A 322 84.80 30.62 -26.68
C MET A 322 85.58 31.79 -26.07
N ARG A 323 86.49 31.51 -25.15
CA ARG A 323 87.37 32.47 -24.48
C ARG A 323 88.81 31.96 -24.47
N LEU A 324 89.77 32.88 -24.52
CA LEU A 324 91.19 32.55 -24.38
C LEU A 324 91.66 32.95 -22.98
N ALA A 325 92.08 31.97 -22.19
CA ALA A 325 92.64 32.16 -20.87
C ALA A 325 94.11 32.61 -20.95
N GLN A 326 94.53 33.40 -19.97
CA GLN A 326 95.90 33.93 -19.91
C GLN A 326 96.91 32.87 -19.49
N ASP A 327 96.47 31.86 -18.73
CA ASP A 327 97.27 30.74 -18.24
C ASP A 327 96.43 29.44 -18.11
N ALA A 328 97.07 28.38 -17.64
CA ALA A 328 96.45 27.05 -17.47
C ALA A 328 95.44 26.95 -16.31
N SER A 329 95.23 28.03 -15.54
CA SER A 329 94.29 28.05 -14.41
C SER A 329 92.84 28.34 -14.84
N TYR A 330 92.64 28.87 -16.05
CA TYR A 330 91.33 29.27 -16.59
C TYR A 330 90.54 30.26 -15.71
N ASN A 331 91.23 31.04 -14.86
CA ASN A 331 90.57 32.03 -13.99
C ASN A 331 90.54 33.44 -14.59
N THR A 332 91.50 33.77 -15.46
CA THR A 332 91.61 35.08 -16.11
C THR A 332 91.65 34.93 -17.62
N PHE A 333 90.90 35.79 -18.32
CA PHE A 333 90.70 35.71 -19.76
C PHE A 333 91.07 37.04 -20.42
N TYR A 334 91.59 36.96 -21.65
CA TYR A 334 91.80 38.13 -22.50
C TYR A 334 90.46 38.75 -22.91
N GLN A 335 90.38 40.07 -22.87
CA GLN A 335 89.25 40.86 -23.34
C GLN A 335 89.41 41.22 -24.81
N GLU A 336 88.36 41.76 -25.44
CA GLU A 336 88.35 42.14 -26.85
C GLU A 336 89.45 43.17 -27.18
N GLU A 337 89.75 44.05 -26.23
CA GLU A 337 90.79 45.07 -26.28
C GLU A 337 92.22 44.50 -26.32
N ASP A 338 92.40 43.26 -25.84
CA ASP A 338 93.72 42.61 -25.74
C ASP A 338 94.16 41.93 -27.04
N TYR A 339 93.30 41.88 -28.06
CA TYR A 339 93.62 41.26 -29.35
C TYR A 339 94.34 42.25 -30.29
N PRO A 340 95.38 41.80 -31.05
CA PRO A 340 95.84 40.42 -31.19
C PRO A 340 96.78 39.96 -30.07
N VAL A 341 96.55 38.74 -29.56
CA VAL A 341 97.41 38.13 -28.53
C VAL A 341 98.70 37.60 -29.17
N VAL A 342 99.83 38.18 -28.78
CA VAL A 342 101.16 37.77 -29.26
C VAL A 342 101.76 36.70 -28.35
N LYS A 343 102.20 35.58 -28.92
CA LYS A 343 102.89 34.48 -28.21
C LYS A 343 104.11 34.00 -28.98
N TYR A 344 105.07 33.44 -28.27
CA TYR A 344 106.21 32.78 -28.89
C TYR A 344 105.87 31.36 -29.36
N LEU A 345 106.54 30.88 -30.41
CA LEU A 345 106.37 29.50 -30.88
C LEU A 345 106.61 28.50 -29.75
N LYS A 346 105.78 27.44 -29.70
CA LYS A 346 105.71 26.41 -28.64
C LYS A 346 105.12 26.86 -27.30
N GLN A 347 104.71 28.12 -27.14
CA GLN A 347 103.88 28.49 -25.98
C GLN A 347 102.43 28.01 -26.18
N PRO A 348 101.81 27.39 -25.17
CA PRO A 348 100.43 26.95 -25.26
C PRO A 348 99.45 28.13 -25.27
N LEU A 349 98.32 27.93 -25.94
CA LEU A 349 97.14 28.77 -25.87
C LEU A 349 96.04 27.98 -25.15
N HIS A 350 95.40 28.59 -24.16
CA HIS A 350 94.42 27.94 -23.29
C HIS A 350 93.00 28.39 -23.67
N PHE A 351 92.32 27.60 -24.50
CA PHE A 351 90.96 27.92 -24.93
C PHE A 351 89.93 27.25 -24.04
N GLU A 352 88.93 28.02 -23.64
CA GLU A 352 87.74 27.54 -22.95
C GLU A 352 86.52 27.75 -23.84
N VAL A 353 85.62 26.78 -23.85
CA VAL A 353 84.31 26.89 -24.51
C VAL A 353 83.23 26.63 -23.47
N GLU A 354 82.28 27.55 -23.34
CA GLU A 354 81.21 27.47 -22.34
C GLU A 354 79.81 27.61 -22.97
N LEU A 355 78.83 26.97 -22.34
CA LEU A 355 77.40 27.21 -22.57
C LEU A 355 76.92 28.36 -21.68
N THR A 356 76.62 29.51 -22.27
CA THR A 356 76.38 30.76 -21.52
C THR A 356 75.02 30.86 -20.84
N ARG A 357 73.99 30.13 -21.32
CA ARG A 357 72.58 30.33 -20.90
C ARG A 357 71.81 29.05 -20.57
N SER A 358 72.49 27.91 -20.45
CA SER A 358 71.84 26.63 -20.10
C SER A 358 72.27 26.18 -18.70
N SER A 359 71.31 25.97 -17.81
CA SER A 359 71.50 25.35 -16.50
C SER A 359 70.98 23.91 -16.45
N ASP A 360 70.60 23.34 -17.60
CA ASP A 360 70.07 21.97 -17.69
C ASP A 360 71.18 20.93 -17.40
N PRO A 361 71.08 20.15 -16.30
CA PRO A 361 72.09 19.16 -15.93
C PRO A 361 72.18 17.97 -16.90
N LYS A 362 71.24 17.83 -17.85
CA LYS A 362 71.24 16.77 -18.86
C LYS A 362 72.00 17.15 -20.13
N VAL A 363 72.39 18.41 -20.28
CA VAL A 363 73.10 18.89 -21.47
C VAL A 363 74.60 18.95 -21.17
N ALA A 364 75.40 18.28 -22.00
CA ALA A 364 76.86 18.33 -21.96
C ALA A 364 77.39 19.02 -23.23
N LEU A 365 78.42 19.85 -23.07
CA LEU A 365 79.14 20.47 -24.18
C LEU A 365 80.30 19.56 -24.61
N MET A 366 80.37 19.25 -25.90
CA MET A 366 81.42 18.42 -26.50
C MET A 366 81.96 19.10 -27.75
N LEU A 367 83.30 19.15 -27.88
CA LEU A 367 83.97 19.78 -29.02
C LEU A 367 84.33 18.74 -30.06
N ASP A 368 83.46 18.59 -31.05
CA ASP A 368 83.62 17.58 -32.10
C ASP A 368 84.78 17.91 -33.07
N HIS A 369 84.81 19.15 -33.59
CA HIS A 369 85.84 19.62 -34.52
C HIS A 369 86.35 21.01 -34.14
N CYS A 370 87.66 21.16 -33.97
CA CYS A 370 88.30 22.46 -33.71
C CYS A 370 89.45 22.66 -34.69
N TRP A 371 89.59 23.87 -35.22
CA TRP A 371 90.62 24.21 -36.20
C TRP A 371 90.98 25.68 -36.16
N ALA A 372 92.17 25.99 -36.67
CA ALA A 372 92.63 27.36 -36.90
C ALA A 372 92.70 27.65 -38.40
N THR A 373 92.43 28.90 -38.78
CA THR A 373 92.52 29.43 -40.13
C THR A 373 93.49 30.60 -40.18
N LEU A 374 94.03 30.89 -41.37
CA LEU A 374 94.91 32.05 -41.55
C LEU A 374 94.14 33.38 -41.51
N ASN A 375 92.90 33.38 -41.99
CA ASN A 375 92.02 34.55 -42.05
C ASN A 375 90.81 34.38 -41.13
N GLU A 376 90.09 35.48 -40.88
CA GLU A 376 88.87 35.51 -40.06
C GLU A 376 87.77 34.56 -40.55
N ASP A 377 87.73 34.29 -41.86
CA ASP A 377 86.80 33.32 -42.42
C ASP A 377 87.17 31.90 -41.97
N ARG A 378 86.25 31.28 -41.22
CA ARG A 378 86.36 29.92 -40.67
C ARG A 378 86.54 28.84 -41.74
N ASP A 379 86.15 29.11 -42.98
CA ASP A 379 86.23 28.18 -44.10
C ASP A 379 87.44 28.46 -45.02
N SER A 380 88.28 29.44 -44.67
CA SER A 380 89.49 29.77 -45.42
C SER A 380 90.58 28.70 -45.32
N ARG A 381 91.44 28.65 -46.35
CA ARG A 381 92.64 27.80 -46.39
C ARG A 381 93.90 28.67 -46.35
N PRO A 382 95.00 28.18 -45.76
CA PRO A 382 95.17 26.88 -45.09
C PRO A 382 94.41 26.76 -43.76
N ARG A 383 93.99 25.52 -43.44
CA ARG A 383 93.27 25.15 -42.21
C ARG A 383 94.08 24.08 -41.47
N TRP A 384 94.24 24.26 -40.17
CA TRP A 384 94.93 23.32 -39.28
C TRP A 384 93.96 22.77 -38.25
N ASN A 385 93.71 21.46 -38.29
CA ASN A 385 92.82 20.81 -37.33
C ASN A 385 93.53 20.60 -35.99
N LEU A 386 92.86 21.00 -34.91
CA LEU A 386 93.29 20.84 -33.52
C LEU A 386 92.57 19.67 -32.85
N ILE A 387 91.27 19.51 -33.15
CA ILE A 387 90.42 18.41 -32.67
C ILE A 387 89.63 17.86 -33.86
N ILE A 388 89.56 16.52 -33.97
CA ILE A 388 88.79 15.79 -35.00
C ILE A 388 88.09 14.62 -34.30
N ASN A 389 86.76 14.56 -34.39
CA ASN A 389 85.91 13.56 -33.74
C ASN A 389 86.16 13.45 -32.22
N GLY A 390 86.21 14.59 -31.55
CA GLY A 390 86.52 14.72 -30.12
C GLY A 390 85.31 14.71 -29.19
#